data_AF-A0A1H7D6C2-F1
#
_entry.id   AF-A0A1H7D6C2-F1
#
_cell.length_a   1.000
_cell.length_b   1.000
_cell.length_c   1.000
_cell.angle_alpha   90.00
_cell.angle_beta   90.00
_cell.angle_gamma   90.00
#
_symmetry.space_group_name_H-M   'P 1'
#
loop_
_entity.id
_entity.type
_entity.pdbx_description
1 polymer ?
#
loop_
_entity_poly.entity_id
_entity_poly.type
_entity_poly.pdbx_seq_one_letter_code
_entity_poly.pdbx_strand_id
1 'polypeptide(L)'
;MALLERRALAWIDNFELSEDTLAVDGRGRIQTSDYDLTHWKAAIGAPIGLKTILNDPGLLLDWFGSSDSAELLGKQSGVRDRWDMVVAVEAWARACRALPPSPPLLAGGRMASLWRRHAPLGRGDTVASLLIGDRWSAGRFNGTQGGLVALGLKLSGGPWKIATGEAGDRLWLDAITAGARAHLELENRLRLFAERARDALSRRRRVGRLREVLLLAMARPAVTSALVARQLKLTSAGAIKLLLTAQEEGLLIERTGQASYRSYAVPMSEAFLTGAVQERMRFDIFEPDFWSDEAENDGSPEPR
;
A
#
# COMPACT_ATOMS: atom_id res chain seq x y z
N MET A 1 -7.29 -3.27 1.93
CA MET A 1 -6.36 -3.35 0.78
C MET A 1 -5.92 -1.97 0.35
N ALA A 2 -6.69 -1.25 -0.46
CA ALA A 2 -6.33 0.08 -1.00
C ALA A 2 -5.84 1.10 0.06
N LEU A 3 -6.44 1.09 1.25
CA LEU A 3 -6.04 1.95 2.35
C LEU A 3 -4.64 1.63 2.92
N LEU A 4 -4.33 0.35 3.07
CA LEU A 4 -3.05 -0.11 3.62
C LEU A 4 -1.91 0.23 2.65
N GLU A 5 -2.16 0.01 1.37
CA GLU A 5 -1.26 0.39 0.28
C GLU A 5 -0.99 1.90 0.24
N ARG A 6 -2.04 2.73 0.37
CA ARG A 6 -1.90 4.20 0.43
C ARG A 6 -1.06 4.65 1.62
N ARG A 7 -1.30 4.09 2.81
CA ARG A 7 -0.47 4.36 4.01
C ARG A 7 0.98 3.93 3.81
N ALA A 8 1.23 2.90 3.02
CA ALA A 8 2.59 2.49 2.69
C ALA A 8 3.25 3.49 1.73
N LEU A 9 2.56 3.89 0.66
CA LEU A 9 3.03 4.91 -0.29
C LEU A 9 3.32 6.25 0.40
N ALA A 10 2.48 6.69 1.32
CA ALA A 10 2.73 7.90 2.12
C ALA A 10 3.96 7.76 3.01
N TRP A 11 4.11 6.63 3.70
CA TRP A 11 5.30 6.37 4.51
C TRP A 11 6.59 6.41 3.67
N ILE A 12 6.55 5.91 2.43
CA ILE A 12 7.68 5.96 1.50
C ILE A 12 8.06 7.41 1.15
N ASP A 13 7.08 8.30 1.06
CA ASP A 13 7.27 9.73 0.79
C ASP A 13 7.58 10.56 2.06
N ASN A 14 7.86 9.88 3.18
CA ASN A 14 8.01 10.48 4.51
C ASN A 14 6.81 11.33 4.95
N PHE A 15 5.61 10.96 4.49
CA PHE A 15 4.34 11.59 4.85
C PHE A 15 3.53 10.66 5.74
N GLU A 16 2.89 11.20 6.77
CA GLU A 16 1.97 10.45 7.62
C GLU A 16 0.52 10.77 7.22
N LEU A 17 -0.18 9.76 6.69
CA LEU A 17 -1.60 9.88 6.41
C LEU A 17 -2.40 9.74 7.72
N SER A 18 -3.04 10.84 8.11
CA SER A 18 -4.04 10.81 9.18
C SER A 18 -5.22 9.92 8.80
N GLU A 19 -5.78 9.21 9.78
CA GLU A 19 -6.90 8.28 9.59
C GLU A 19 -8.18 9.00 9.13
N ASP A 20 -8.29 10.32 9.39
CA ASP A 20 -9.41 11.19 9.03
C ASP A 20 -9.35 11.73 7.60
N THR A 21 -8.19 11.60 6.93
CA THR A 21 -7.91 12.16 5.59
C THR A 21 -8.63 11.40 4.46
N LEU A 22 -9.27 10.26 4.77
CA LEU A 22 -9.86 9.38 3.79
C LEU A 22 -11.38 9.35 3.96
N ALA A 23 -12.12 9.43 2.86
CA ALA A 23 -13.54 9.17 2.77
C ALA A 23 -13.74 7.80 2.11
N VAL A 24 -14.72 7.02 2.52
CA VAL A 24 -15.13 5.79 1.82
C VAL A 24 -16.59 6.03 1.45
N ASP A 25 -16.88 6.03 0.16
CA ASP A 25 -18.24 6.25 -0.33
C ASP A 25 -19.16 5.06 -0.02
N GLY A 26 -20.46 5.23 -0.26
CA GLY A 26 -21.45 4.17 -0.03
C GLY A 26 -21.25 2.91 -0.88
N ARG A 27 -20.30 2.89 -1.82
CA ARG A 27 -19.93 1.76 -2.68
C ARG A 27 -18.58 1.15 -2.30
N GLY A 28 -17.98 1.58 -1.20
CA GLY A 28 -16.68 1.09 -0.73
C GLY A 28 -15.47 1.68 -1.47
N ARG A 29 -15.66 2.70 -2.32
CA ARG A 29 -14.54 3.39 -2.99
C ARG A 29 -13.94 4.42 -2.05
N ILE A 30 -12.62 4.45 -1.97
CA ILE A 30 -11.90 5.40 -1.13
C ILE A 30 -11.81 6.75 -1.87
N GLN A 31 -12.60 7.72 -1.42
CA GLN A 31 -12.47 9.14 -1.74
C GLN A 31 -11.33 9.76 -0.92
N THR A 32 -10.44 10.49 -1.57
CA THR A 32 -9.27 11.14 -0.95
C THR A 32 -9.61 12.56 -0.54
N SER A 33 -9.13 13.05 0.60
CA SER A 33 -9.06 14.50 0.81
C SER A 33 -7.92 15.12 -0.02
N ASP A 34 -7.86 16.45 -0.05
CA ASP A 34 -6.84 17.19 -0.81
C ASP A 34 -5.41 17.01 -0.28
N TYR A 35 -5.26 16.42 0.91
CA TYR A 35 -3.97 16.21 1.60
C TYR A 35 -3.48 14.76 1.55
N ASP A 36 -4.12 13.89 0.77
CA ASP A 36 -3.62 12.54 0.49
C ASP A 36 -2.64 12.60 -0.69
N LEU A 37 -1.34 12.40 -0.42
CA LEU A 37 -0.29 12.22 -1.44
C LEU A 37 -0.40 13.24 -2.58
N THR A 38 -0.06 14.50 -2.28
CA THR A 38 -0.47 15.71 -3.01
C THR A 38 -0.13 15.77 -4.51
N HIS A 39 0.58 14.78 -5.05
CA HIS A 39 0.98 14.79 -6.44
C HIS A 39 0.50 13.57 -7.24
N TRP A 40 0.33 12.38 -6.63
CA TRP A 40 0.20 11.11 -7.38
C TRP A 40 -1.03 10.27 -7.02
N LYS A 41 -1.95 10.81 -6.22
CA LYS A 41 -3.16 10.11 -5.76
C LYS A 41 -4.04 9.61 -6.93
N ALA A 42 -4.04 10.33 -8.05
CA ALA A 42 -4.82 10.00 -9.24
C ALA A 42 -4.41 8.66 -9.85
N ALA A 43 -3.12 8.29 -9.75
CA ALA A 43 -2.60 7.03 -10.29
C ALA A 43 -3.00 5.80 -9.46
N ILE A 44 -3.39 5.98 -8.19
CA ILE A 44 -3.70 4.86 -7.28
C ILE A 44 -5.03 4.22 -7.69
N GLY A 45 -4.96 2.99 -8.18
CA GLY A 45 -6.10 2.22 -8.69
C GLY A 45 -6.54 2.62 -10.10
N ALA A 46 -5.92 3.65 -10.69
CA ALA A 46 -6.24 4.08 -12.05
C ALA A 46 -5.54 3.19 -13.09
N PRO A 47 -6.26 2.72 -14.12
CA PRO A 47 -5.68 1.88 -15.15
C PRO A 47 -4.73 2.68 -16.04
N ILE A 48 -3.55 2.11 -16.29
CA ILE A 48 -2.64 2.53 -17.35
C ILE A 48 -2.03 1.27 -18.02
N GLY A 49 -1.78 1.33 -19.32
CA GLY A 49 -1.18 0.24 -20.09
C GLY A 49 0.32 0.44 -20.33
N LEU A 50 1.09 -0.65 -20.49
CA LEU A 50 2.54 -0.55 -20.74
C LEU A 50 2.87 0.26 -21.99
N LYS A 51 2.08 0.12 -23.05
CA LYS A 51 2.29 0.89 -24.29
C LYS A 51 2.27 2.39 -23.98
N THR A 52 1.33 2.85 -23.17
CA THR A 52 1.22 4.23 -22.70
C THR A 52 2.42 4.60 -21.84
N ILE A 53 2.74 3.78 -20.82
CA ILE A 53 3.89 4.00 -19.93
C ILE A 53 5.20 4.21 -20.71
N LEU A 54 5.46 3.40 -21.75
CA LEU A 54 6.74 3.43 -22.46
C LEU A 54 6.78 4.35 -23.69
N ASN A 55 5.63 4.71 -24.26
CA ASN A 55 5.60 5.43 -25.55
C ASN A 55 4.86 6.75 -25.51
N ASP A 56 4.19 7.08 -24.40
CA ASP A 56 3.46 8.33 -24.26
C ASP A 56 3.81 9.03 -22.93
N PRO A 57 4.91 9.81 -22.93
CA PRO A 57 5.33 10.58 -21.76
C PRO A 57 4.25 11.52 -21.25
N GLY A 58 3.48 12.15 -22.17
CA GLY A 58 2.41 13.07 -21.82
C GLY A 58 1.30 12.38 -21.03
N LEU A 59 0.78 11.28 -21.57
CA LEU A 59 -0.26 10.49 -20.89
C LEU A 59 0.23 9.84 -19.60
N LEU A 60 1.52 9.45 -19.51
CA LEU A 60 2.09 8.97 -18.25
C LEU A 60 2.08 10.06 -17.18
N LEU A 61 2.49 11.28 -17.54
CA LEU A 61 2.46 12.43 -16.64
C LEU A 61 1.02 12.83 -16.27
N ASP A 62 0.07 12.71 -17.19
CA ASP A 62 -1.34 12.99 -16.90
C ASP A 62 -1.97 11.92 -16.00
N TRP A 63 -1.60 10.64 -16.18
CA TRP A 63 -2.00 9.56 -15.26
C TRP A 63 -1.55 9.81 -13.82
N PHE A 64 -0.37 10.42 -13.68
CA PHE A 64 0.12 10.88 -12.39
C PHE A 64 -0.67 12.06 -11.81
N GLY A 65 -1.42 12.83 -12.61
CA GLY A 65 -2.15 14.01 -12.16
C GLY A 65 -1.38 15.32 -12.32
N SER A 66 -0.32 15.34 -13.15
CA SER A 66 0.50 16.54 -13.37
C SER A 66 -0.25 17.70 -14.05
N SER A 67 -1.32 17.41 -14.79
CA SER A 67 -2.15 18.40 -15.50
C SER A 67 -2.95 19.28 -14.52
N ASP A 68 -3.55 18.67 -13.49
CA ASP A 68 -4.32 19.37 -12.44
C ASP A 68 -3.42 20.05 -11.39
N SER A 69 -2.19 19.55 -11.24
CA SER A 69 -1.23 20.05 -10.25
C SER A 69 -0.69 21.44 -10.59
N ALA A 70 -0.69 21.83 -11.87
CA ALA A 70 -0.21 23.14 -12.32
C ALA A 70 -1.08 24.32 -11.81
N GLU A 71 -2.39 24.11 -11.61
CA GLU A 71 -3.29 25.13 -11.06
C GLU A 71 -3.18 25.27 -9.53
N LEU A 72 -2.92 24.16 -8.81
CA LEU A 72 -2.72 24.16 -7.35
C LEU A 72 -1.35 24.69 -6.91
N LEU A 73 -0.35 24.62 -7.79
CA LEU A 73 1.06 24.91 -7.49
C LEU A 73 1.52 26.31 -7.88
N GLY A 74 0.59 27.25 -8.05
CA GLY A 74 0.93 28.66 -8.15
C GLY A 74 1.81 29.09 -6.95
N LYS A 75 3.14 29.12 -7.18
CA LYS A 75 4.23 29.57 -6.27
C LYS A 75 4.87 28.55 -5.31
N GLN A 76 5.15 27.31 -5.72
CA GLN A 76 6.20 26.51 -5.05
C GLN A 76 7.44 26.37 -5.95
N SER A 77 8.55 26.97 -5.54
CA SER A 77 9.86 26.84 -6.19
C SER A 77 10.33 25.38 -6.16
N GLY A 78 10.62 24.79 -7.33
CA GLY A 78 11.21 23.45 -7.45
C GLY A 78 10.45 22.45 -8.31
N VAL A 79 9.31 22.84 -8.91
CA VAL A 79 8.61 22.00 -9.91
C VAL A 79 9.38 22.09 -11.22
N ARG A 80 9.85 20.93 -11.73
CA ARG A 80 10.49 20.84 -13.05
C ARG A 80 9.47 21.21 -14.12
N ASP A 81 9.90 21.95 -15.15
CA ASP A 81 9.02 22.31 -16.26
C ASP A 81 8.48 21.05 -16.97
N ARG A 82 7.23 21.11 -17.45
CA ARG A 82 6.58 19.95 -18.07
C ARG A 82 7.36 19.44 -19.28
N TRP A 83 7.95 20.34 -20.07
CA TRP A 83 8.76 19.94 -21.22
C TRP A 83 10.00 19.17 -20.77
N ASP A 84 10.69 19.65 -19.73
CA ASP A 84 11.85 18.95 -19.14
C ASP A 84 11.46 17.59 -18.58
N MET A 85 10.28 17.48 -17.94
CA MET A 85 9.74 16.21 -17.45
C MET A 85 9.50 15.24 -18.60
N VAL A 86 8.90 15.68 -19.71
CA VAL A 86 8.66 14.86 -20.91
C VAL A 86 9.97 14.30 -21.44
N VAL A 87 10.99 15.14 -21.63
CA VAL A 87 12.31 14.72 -22.12
C VAL A 87 12.97 13.71 -21.17
N ALA A 88 12.87 13.94 -19.86
CA ALA A 88 13.40 13.02 -18.87
C ALA A 88 12.67 11.66 -18.87
N VAL A 89 11.34 11.66 -19.04
CA VAL A 89 10.53 10.45 -19.20
C VAL A 89 10.89 9.70 -20.49
N GLU A 90 11.13 10.40 -21.60
CA GLU A 90 11.60 9.77 -22.85
C GLU A 90 12.97 9.10 -22.70
N ALA A 91 13.89 9.74 -21.98
CA ALA A 91 15.18 9.15 -21.64
C ALA A 91 15.03 7.88 -20.79
N TRP A 92 14.18 7.95 -19.76
CA TRP A 92 13.84 6.78 -18.95
C TRP A 92 13.17 5.65 -19.76
N ALA A 93 12.23 5.98 -20.65
CA ALA A 93 11.55 5.00 -21.47
C ALA A 93 12.49 4.32 -22.47
N ARG A 94 13.47 5.06 -23.02
CA ARG A 94 14.56 4.49 -23.81
C ARG A 94 15.39 3.50 -23.00
N ALA A 95 15.76 3.85 -21.76
CA ALA A 95 16.47 2.92 -20.87
C ALA A 95 15.65 1.66 -20.54
N CYS A 96 14.34 1.80 -20.34
CA CYS A 96 13.45 0.65 -20.13
C CYS A 96 13.40 -0.29 -21.35
N ARG A 97 13.37 0.26 -22.57
CA ARG A 97 13.41 -0.54 -23.81
C ARG A 97 14.72 -1.29 -24.01
N ALA A 98 15.81 -0.82 -23.40
CA ALA A 98 17.12 -1.46 -23.44
C ALA A 98 17.30 -2.56 -22.37
N LEU A 99 16.33 -2.76 -21.47
CA LEU A 99 16.40 -3.82 -20.47
C LEU A 99 16.36 -5.21 -21.15
N PRO A 100 17.12 -6.20 -20.63
CA PRO A 100 17.00 -7.57 -21.11
C PRO A 100 15.60 -8.12 -20.81
N PRO A 101 15.10 -9.05 -21.64
CA PRO A 101 13.82 -9.71 -21.40
C PRO A 101 13.77 -10.30 -19.98
N SER A 102 12.67 -10.08 -19.27
CA SER A 102 12.46 -10.66 -17.95
C SER A 102 10.97 -10.91 -17.68
N PRO A 103 10.64 -11.80 -16.73
CA PRO A 103 9.27 -11.98 -16.27
C PRO A 103 8.65 -10.67 -15.78
N PRO A 104 7.32 -10.45 -15.93
CA PRO A 104 6.68 -9.18 -15.58
C PRO A 104 6.94 -8.70 -14.14
N LEU A 105 7.01 -9.63 -13.18
CA LEU A 105 7.27 -9.31 -11.77
C LEU A 105 8.64 -8.63 -11.59
N LEU A 106 9.66 -9.12 -12.28
CA LEU A 106 11.01 -8.54 -12.28
C LEU A 106 11.10 -7.29 -13.16
N ALA A 107 10.44 -7.30 -14.32
CA ALA A 107 10.41 -6.15 -15.23
C ALA A 107 9.89 -4.89 -14.54
N GLY A 108 8.82 -5.01 -13.74
CA GLY A 108 8.28 -3.89 -12.95
C GLY A 108 9.30 -3.30 -11.98
N GLY A 109 10.06 -4.13 -11.25
CA GLY A 109 11.09 -3.68 -10.32
C GLY A 109 12.26 -2.96 -11.00
N ARG A 110 12.69 -3.48 -12.16
CA ARG A 110 13.74 -2.85 -12.98
C ARG A 110 13.29 -1.51 -13.55
N MET A 111 12.06 -1.41 -14.06
CA MET A 111 11.46 -0.14 -14.51
C MET A 111 11.39 0.89 -13.38
N ALA A 112 10.98 0.47 -12.18
CA ALA A 112 10.97 1.32 -11.00
C ALA A 112 12.38 1.79 -10.59
N SER A 113 13.36 0.90 -10.61
CA SER A 113 14.76 1.25 -10.33
C SER A 113 15.30 2.27 -11.32
N LEU A 114 15.03 2.08 -12.62
CA LEU A 114 15.39 3.06 -13.65
C LEU A 114 14.69 4.40 -13.42
N TRP A 115 13.41 4.42 -13.04
CA TRP A 115 12.70 5.67 -12.77
C TRP A 115 13.40 6.47 -11.67
N ARG A 116 13.76 5.81 -10.56
CA ARG A 116 14.48 6.48 -9.45
C ARG A 116 15.84 7.03 -9.86
N ARG A 117 16.55 6.38 -10.79
CA ARG A 117 17.84 6.87 -11.30
C ARG A 117 17.69 8.09 -12.21
N HIS A 118 16.67 8.09 -13.06
CA HIS A 118 16.41 9.20 -13.97
C HIS A 118 15.74 10.40 -13.29
N ALA A 119 15.02 10.15 -12.19
CA ALA A 119 14.23 11.12 -11.43
C ALA A 119 13.50 12.14 -12.34
N PRO A 120 12.59 11.69 -13.23
CA PRO A 120 11.96 12.59 -14.20
C PRO A 120 11.20 13.75 -13.57
N LEU A 121 10.61 13.54 -12.39
CA LEU A 121 9.73 14.51 -11.73
C LEU A 121 10.51 15.50 -10.83
N GLY A 122 11.67 15.09 -10.32
CA GLY A 122 12.47 15.82 -9.33
C GLY A 122 11.96 15.65 -7.90
N ARG A 123 10.64 15.67 -7.69
CA ARG A 123 9.98 15.39 -6.41
C ARG A 123 8.98 14.26 -6.55
N GLY A 124 8.94 13.35 -5.58
CA GLY A 124 7.98 12.25 -5.57
C GLY A 124 8.30 11.09 -6.53
N ASP A 125 9.48 11.10 -7.15
CA ASP A 125 9.96 10.01 -8.03
C ASP A 125 9.98 8.64 -7.35
N THR A 126 10.20 8.62 -6.04
CA THR A 126 10.15 7.37 -5.27
C THR A 126 8.77 6.74 -5.34
N VAL A 127 7.71 7.51 -5.04
CA VAL A 127 6.32 7.04 -5.10
C VAL A 127 5.92 6.70 -6.54
N ALA A 128 6.24 7.57 -7.51
CA ALA A 128 5.98 7.34 -8.92
C ALA A 128 6.63 6.04 -9.44
N SER A 129 7.87 5.77 -9.03
CA SER A 129 8.57 4.54 -9.39
C SER A 129 7.85 3.29 -8.88
N LEU A 130 7.32 3.34 -7.65
CA LEU A 130 6.59 2.23 -7.06
C LEU A 130 5.25 2.03 -7.77
N LEU A 131 4.53 3.11 -8.09
CA LEU A 131 3.27 3.01 -8.84
C LEU A 131 3.45 2.39 -10.23
N ILE A 132 4.48 2.80 -10.97
CA ILE A 132 4.82 2.21 -12.28
C ILE A 132 5.20 0.74 -12.12
N GLY A 133 6.12 0.45 -11.20
CA GLY A 133 6.64 -0.90 -11.01
C GLY A 133 5.57 -1.86 -10.51
N ASP A 134 4.77 -1.46 -9.53
CA ASP A 134 3.65 -2.22 -8.99
C ASP A 134 2.63 -2.50 -10.10
N ARG A 135 2.21 -1.48 -10.86
CA ARG A 135 1.27 -1.64 -11.98
C ARG A 135 1.72 -2.66 -13.03
N TRP A 136 3.01 -2.71 -13.35
CA TRP A 136 3.55 -3.66 -14.32
C TRP A 136 4.01 -5.01 -13.74
N SER A 137 4.02 -5.13 -12.41
CA SER A 137 4.28 -6.38 -11.69
C SER A 137 2.98 -6.94 -11.11
N ALA A 138 2.74 -6.77 -9.80
CA ALA A 138 1.58 -7.30 -9.08
C ALA A 138 0.24 -6.66 -9.52
N GLY A 139 0.27 -5.40 -9.93
CA GLY A 139 -0.89 -4.63 -10.39
C GLY A 139 -1.43 -5.03 -11.75
N ARG A 140 -0.84 -6.04 -12.42
CA ARG A 140 -1.49 -6.75 -13.52
C ARG A 140 -2.69 -7.58 -13.06
N PHE A 141 -2.72 -7.94 -11.78
CA PHE A 141 -3.81 -8.67 -11.15
C PHE A 141 -4.69 -7.73 -10.34
N ASN A 142 -5.96 -8.10 -10.12
CA ASN A 142 -6.93 -7.31 -9.34
C ASN A 142 -6.61 -7.28 -7.81
N GLY A 143 -5.41 -7.69 -7.40
CA GLY A 143 -5.01 -7.83 -6.00
C GLY A 143 -4.42 -6.57 -5.36
N THR A 144 -4.19 -5.51 -6.14
CA THR A 144 -3.57 -4.26 -5.68
C THR A 144 -4.14 -3.04 -6.40
N GLN A 145 -4.01 -1.88 -5.78
CA GLN A 145 -4.30 -0.57 -6.36
C GLN A 145 -3.00 0.23 -6.64
N GLY A 146 -1.82 -0.41 -6.61
CA GLY A 146 -0.54 0.24 -6.94
C GLY A 146 0.41 0.43 -5.76
N GLY A 147 0.07 -0.06 -4.55
CA GLY A 147 0.93 0.08 -3.38
C GLY A 147 1.24 -1.22 -2.64
N LEU A 148 1.03 -2.39 -3.26
CA LEU A 148 1.35 -3.69 -2.67
C LEU A 148 2.86 -3.80 -2.42
N VAL A 149 3.67 -3.41 -3.41
CA VAL A 149 5.13 -3.43 -3.27
C VAL A 149 5.58 -2.43 -2.22
N ALA A 150 4.99 -1.23 -2.19
CA ALA A 150 5.26 -0.23 -1.16
C ALA A 150 4.99 -0.77 0.25
N LEU A 151 3.89 -1.52 0.42
CA LEU A 151 3.56 -2.20 1.67
C LEU A 151 4.62 -3.23 2.07
N GLY A 152 5.04 -4.09 1.13
CA GLY A 152 6.08 -5.07 1.40
C GLY A 152 7.44 -4.45 1.73
N LEU A 153 7.82 -3.38 1.03
CA LEU A 153 9.04 -2.63 1.31
C LEU A 153 9.01 -1.94 2.66
N LYS A 154 7.87 -1.36 3.05
CA LYS A 154 7.67 -0.80 4.40
C LYS A 154 7.90 -1.85 5.50
N LEU A 155 7.39 -3.07 5.30
CA LEU A 155 7.59 -4.18 6.24
C LEU A 155 9.05 -4.69 6.25
N SER A 156 9.76 -4.56 5.13
CA SER A 156 11.14 -5.06 4.96
C SER A 156 12.22 -4.01 5.28
N GLY A 157 11.85 -2.75 5.53
CA GLY A 157 12.76 -1.68 5.92
C GLY A 157 13.37 -0.89 4.76
N GLY A 158 14.50 -0.21 5.01
CA GLY A 158 15.17 0.71 4.08
C GLY A 158 16.16 0.16 3.01
N PRO A 159 16.65 -1.10 3.03
CA PRO A 159 17.73 -1.54 2.12
C PRO A 159 17.45 -1.35 0.62
N TRP A 160 16.19 -1.46 0.21
CA TRP A 160 15.76 -1.34 -1.19
C TRP A 160 16.02 0.05 -1.81
N LYS A 161 16.22 1.09 -1.00
CA LYS A 161 16.48 2.45 -1.48
C LYS A 161 17.81 2.55 -2.23
N ILE A 162 18.79 1.74 -1.85
CA ILE A 162 20.15 1.75 -2.41
C ILE A 162 20.49 0.47 -3.20
N ALA A 163 19.67 -0.57 -3.08
CA ALA A 163 19.90 -1.84 -3.76
C ALA A 163 19.80 -1.71 -5.30
N THR A 164 20.70 -2.40 -6.00
CA THR A 164 20.75 -2.45 -7.46
C THR A 164 21.03 -3.85 -7.95
N GLY A 165 20.87 -4.09 -9.27
CA GLY A 165 21.12 -5.39 -9.89
C GLY A 165 20.30 -6.50 -9.24
N GLU A 166 20.93 -7.66 -9.05
CA GLU A 166 20.29 -8.84 -8.49
C GLU A 166 19.76 -8.64 -7.07
N ALA A 167 20.50 -7.92 -6.21
CA ALA A 167 20.04 -7.60 -4.86
C ALA A 167 18.75 -6.76 -4.89
N GLY A 168 18.66 -5.81 -5.83
CA GLY A 168 17.43 -5.03 -6.06
C GLY A 168 16.28 -5.89 -6.56
N ASP A 169 16.55 -6.84 -7.47
CA ASP A 169 15.57 -7.78 -8.00
C ASP A 169 15.01 -8.69 -6.90
N ARG A 170 15.86 -9.24 -6.02
CA ARG A 170 15.45 -10.08 -4.88
C ARG A 170 14.57 -9.30 -3.90
N LEU A 171 15.03 -8.11 -3.45
CA LEU A 171 14.27 -7.25 -2.54
C LEU A 171 12.90 -6.85 -3.12
N TRP A 172 12.80 -6.66 -4.43
CA TRP A 172 11.54 -6.37 -5.10
C TRP A 172 10.56 -7.56 -5.03
N LEU A 173 11.02 -8.78 -5.33
CA LEU A 173 10.19 -9.99 -5.24
C LEU A 173 9.78 -10.30 -3.79
N ASP A 174 10.70 -10.09 -2.86
CA ASP A 174 10.44 -10.21 -1.43
C ASP A 174 9.38 -9.24 -0.93
N ALA A 175 9.36 -8.02 -1.47
CA ALA A 175 8.35 -7.04 -1.18
C ALA A 175 6.99 -7.42 -1.75
N ILE A 176 6.91 -7.96 -2.98
CA ILE A 176 5.66 -8.49 -3.52
C ILE A 176 5.10 -9.57 -2.59
N THR A 177 5.95 -10.51 -2.17
CA THR A 177 5.56 -11.61 -1.28
C THR A 177 5.06 -11.09 0.07
N ALA A 178 5.80 -10.18 0.71
CA ALA A 178 5.39 -9.60 1.98
C ALA A 178 4.11 -8.78 1.88
N GLY A 179 3.96 -7.96 0.85
CA GLY A 179 2.75 -7.19 0.59
C GLY A 179 1.53 -8.09 0.37
N ALA A 180 1.68 -9.15 -0.44
CA ALA A 180 0.63 -10.13 -0.69
C ALA A 180 0.22 -10.90 0.57
N ARG A 181 1.18 -11.31 1.40
CA ARG A 181 0.91 -11.96 2.70
C ARG A 181 0.15 -11.04 3.64
N ALA A 182 0.57 -9.78 3.77
CA ALA A 182 -0.13 -8.79 4.60
C ALA A 182 -1.57 -8.54 4.11
N HIS A 183 -1.77 -8.56 2.79
CA HIS A 183 -3.08 -8.50 2.16
C HIS A 183 -3.97 -9.71 2.51
N LEU A 184 -3.47 -10.93 2.36
CA LEU A 184 -4.20 -12.15 2.71
C LEU A 184 -4.53 -12.21 4.20
N GLU A 185 -3.59 -11.81 5.05
CA GLU A 185 -3.78 -11.81 6.49
C GLU A 185 -4.86 -10.81 6.93
N LEU A 186 -4.88 -9.61 6.32
CA LEU A 186 -5.94 -8.62 6.53
C LEU A 186 -7.30 -9.18 6.09
N GLU A 187 -7.37 -9.86 4.94
CA GLU A 187 -8.62 -10.46 4.46
C GLU A 187 -9.14 -11.55 5.41
N ASN A 188 -8.28 -12.48 5.82
CA ASN A 188 -8.63 -13.53 6.76
C ASN A 188 -9.14 -12.96 8.10
N ARG A 189 -8.50 -11.90 8.62
CA ARG A 189 -8.93 -11.21 9.84
C ARG A 189 -10.31 -10.56 9.68
N LEU A 190 -10.54 -9.87 8.56
CA LEU A 190 -11.83 -9.25 8.27
C LEU A 190 -12.94 -10.30 8.11
N ARG A 191 -12.63 -11.46 7.54
CA ARG A 191 -13.57 -12.58 7.42
C ARG A 191 -13.93 -13.16 8.79
N LEU A 192 -12.93 -13.45 9.63
CA LEU A 192 -13.14 -13.93 11.00
C LEU A 192 -13.94 -12.90 11.83
N PHE A 193 -13.63 -11.62 11.68
CA PHE A 193 -14.39 -10.56 12.32
C PHE A 193 -15.85 -10.55 11.83
N ALA A 194 -16.10 -10.70 10.53
CA ALA A 194 -17.44 -10.73 9.96
C ALA A 194 -18.27 -11.91 10.51
N GLU A 195 -17.65 -13.06 10.74
CA GLU A 195 -18.28 -14.22 11.39
C GLU A 195 -18.65 -13.91 12.85
N ARG A 196 -17.70 -13.41 13.64
CA ARG A 196 -17.96 -13.00 15.03
C ARG A 196 -19.06 -11.94 15.13
N ALA A 197 -19.04 -10.96 14.22
CA ALA A 197 -20.07 -9.94 14.13
C ALA A 197 -21.43 -10.55 13.80
N ARG A 198 -21.51 -11.49 12.85
CA ARG A 198 -22.76 -12.19 12.50
C ARG A 198 -23.36 -12.93 13.70
N ASP A 199 -22.53 -13.63 14.46
CA ASP A 199 -22.95 -14.38 15.64
C ASP A 199 -23.38 -13.47 16.81
N ALA A 200 -22.74 -12.32 16.97
CA ALA A 200 -23.16 -11.33 17.96
C ALA A 200 -24.50 -10.66 17.57
N LEU A 201 -24.68 -10.35 16.28
CA LEU A 201 -25.91 -9.74 15.79
C LEU A 201 -27.10 -10.72 15.81
N SER A 202 -26.89 -12.02 15.54
CA SER A 202 -27.95 -13.03 15.55
C SER A 202 -28.51 -13.31 16.94
N ARG A 203 -27.68 -13.18 17.98
CA ARG A 203 -28.09 -13.32 19.39
C ARG A 203 -28.95 -12.16 19.90
N ARG A 204 -29.05 -11.06 19.14
CA ARG A 204 -29.74 -9.84 19.56
C ARG A 204 -31.16 -9.75 18.99
N ARG A 205 -32.13 -9.51 19.88
CA ARG A 205 -33.53 -9.28 19.51
C ARG A 205 -33.76 -7.99 18.69
N ARG A 206 -32.94 -6.95 18.90
CA ARG A 206 -32.99 -5.68 18.15
C ARG A 206 -31.59 -5.24 17.78
N VAL A 207 -31.28 -5.31 16.49
CA VAL A 207 -29.93 -5.05 15.95
C VAL A 207 -29.72 -3.55 15.67
N GLY A 208 -30.79 -2.80 15.37
CA GLY A 208 -30.72 -1.38 15.03
C GLY A 208 -29.73 -1.12 13.88
N ARG A 209 -28.94 -0.04 14.01
CA ARG A 209 -27.85 0.31 13.08
C ARG A 209 -26.48 -0.27 13.47
N LEU A 210 -26.42 -1.19 14.43
CA LEU A 210 -25.16 -1.78 14.87
C LEU A 210 -24.43 -2.48 13.73
N ARG A 211 -25.17 -3.20 12.86
CA ARG A 211 -24.60 -3.82 11.65
C ARG A 211 -23.89 -2.80 10.77
N GLU A 212 -24.48 -1.63 10.56
CA GLU A 212 -23.91 -0.57 9.72
C GLU A 212 -22.65 0.02 10.35
N VAL A 213 -22.62 0.15 11.69
CA VAL A 213 -21.41 0.55 12.43
C VAL A 213 -20.28 -0.46 12.27
N LEU A 214 -20.56 -1.76 12.38
CA LEU A 214 -19.53 -2.80 12.22
C LEU A 214 -19.02 -2.86 10.77
N LEU A 215 -19.89 -2.71 9.77
CA LEU A 215 -19.47 -2.61 8.36
C LEU A 215 -18.60 -1.37 8.12
N LEU A 216 -18.95 -0.24 8.72
CA LEU A 216 -18.12 0.97 8.64
C LEU A 216 -16.77 0.74 9.32
N ALA A 217 -16.73 0.06 10.46
CA ALA A 217 -15.48 -0.29 11.16
C ALA A 217 -14.63 -1.31 10.38
N MET A 218 -15.20 -2.20 9.58
CA MET A 218 -14.45 -3.07 8.67
C MET A 218 -13.83 -2.31 7.50
N ALA A 219 -14.50 -1.25 7.03
CA ALA A 219 -14.06 -0.44 5.91
C ALA A 219 -12.96 0.57 6.31
N ARG A 220 -12.76 0.80 7.61
CA ARG A 220 -11.89 1.86 8.15
C ARG A 220 -10.89 1.29 9.16
N PRO A 221 -9.69 1.88 9.32
CA PRO A 221 -8.73 1.45 10.34
C PRO A 221 -9.27 1.73 11.74
N ALA A 222 -9.96 2.87 11.88
CA ALA A 222 -10.65 3.26 13.09
C ALA A 222 -11.88 4.11 12.75
N VAL A 223 -12.80 4.20 13.71
CA VAL A 223 -14.05 4.96 13.62
C VAL A 223 -14.25 5.78 14.89
N THR A 224 -14.71 7.01 14.73
CA THR A 224 -15.07 7.91 15.83
C THR A 224 -16.58 8.10 15.90
N SER A 225 -17.09 8.57 17.03
CA SER A 225 -18.52 8.90 17.19
C SER A 225 -18.99 9.94 16.16
N ALA A 226 -18.17 10.95 15.87
CA ALA A 226 -18.46 11.99 14.86
C ALA A 226 -18.56 11.39 13.45
N LEU A 227 -17.63 10.50 13.08
CA LEU A 227 -17.67 9.81 11.79
C LEU A 227 -18.93 8.95 11.65
N VAL A 228 -19.25 8.16 12.68
CA VAL A 228 -20.44 7.30 12.70
C VAL A 228 -21.72 8.14 12.62
N ALA A 229 -21.81 9.22 13.41
CA ALA A 229 -22.97 10.11 13.41
C ALA A 229 -23.21 10.72 12.03
N ARG A 230 -22.15 11.22 11.38
CA ARG A 230 -22.22 11.80 10.04
C ARG A 230 -22.59 10.76 8.98
N GLN A 231 -21.89 9.63 8.95
CA GLN A 231 -22.07 8.61 7.91
C GLN A 231 -23.43 7.92 8.00
N LEU A 232 -23.90 7.65 9.22
CA LEU A 232 -25.16 6.97 9.47
C LEU A 232 -26.29 7.94 9.79
N LYS A 233 -26.12 9.26 9.62
CA LYS A 233 -27.15 10.28 9.90
C LYS A 233 -27.81 10.08 11.29
N LEU A 234 -26.98 9.83 12.30
CA LEU A 234 -27.38 9.62 13.69
C LEU A 234 -27.06 10.86 14.53
N THR A 235 -27.70 10.99 15.69
CA THR A 235 -27.24 11.93 16.72
C THR A 235 -25.90 11.45 17.30
N SER A 236 -25.08 12.38 17.80
CA SER A 236 -23.81 12.05 18.46
C SER A 236 -24.01 11.03 19.60
N ALA A 237 -25.05 11.22 20.43
CA ALA A 237 -25.41 10.29 21.50
C ALA A 237 -25.80 8.89 20.98
N GLY A 238 -26.53 8.81 19.86
CA GLY A 238 -26.88 7.55 19.21
C GLY A 238 -25.66 6.80 18.68
N ALA A 239 -24.71 7.52 18.06
CA ALA A 239 -23.45 6.97 17.60
C ALA A 239 -22.58 6.42 18.74
N ILE A 240 -22.42 7.20 19.82
CA ILE A 240 -21.71 6.79 21.04
C ILE A 240 -22.32 5.51 21.61
N LYS A 241 -23.65 5.45 21.74
CA LYS A 241 -24.34 4.27 22.26
C LYS A 241 -24.05 3.01 21.44
N LEU A 242 -24.05 3.10 20.11
CA LEU A 242 -23.76 1.96 19.24
C LEU A 242 -22.29 1.52 19.33
N LEU A 243 -21.35 2.46 19.44
CA LEU A 243 -19.92 2.16 19.60
C LEU A 243 -19.63 1.48 20.94
N LEU A 244 -20.22 1.97 22.04
CA LEU A 244 -20.13 1.33 23.35
C LEU A 244 -20.74 -0.07 23.33
N THR A 245 -21.90 -0.24 22.67
CA THR A 245 -22.52 -1.55 22.51
C THR A 245 -21.60 -2.53 21.77
N ALA A 246 -20.91 -2.08 20.72
CA ALA A 246 -19.96 -2.91 19.98
C ALA A 246 -18.70 -3.23 20.81
N GLN A 247 -18.25 -2.31 21.65
CA GLN A 247 -17.14 -2.52 22.57
C GLN A 247 -17.48 -3.53 23.67
N GLU A 248 -18.65 -3.41 24.29
CA GLU A 248 -19.15 -4.34 25.32
C GLU A 248 -19.28 -5.78 24.77
N GLU A 249 -19.63 -5.94 23.50
CA GLU A 249 -19.67 -7.24 22.81
C GLU A 249 -18.28 -7.76 22.38
N GLY A 250 -17.20 -7.02 22.67
CA GLY A 250 -15.84 -7.36 22.26
C GLY A 250 -15.63 -7.33 20.75
N LEU A 251 -16.49 -6.63 20.01
CA LEU A 251 -16.41 -6.46 18.56
C LEU A 251 -15.54 -5.26 18.18
N LEU A 252 -15.47 -4.23 19.03
CA LEU A 252 -14.57 -3.09 18.85
C LEU A 252 -13.71 -2.89 20.09
N ILE A 253 -12.52 -2.33 19.90
CA ILE A 253 -11.65 -1.89 20.97
C ILE A 253 -11.49 -0.37 20.90
N GLU A 254 -11.54 0.29 22.06
CA GLU A 254 -11.23 1.70 22.18
C GLU A 254 -9.70 1.86 22.11
N ARG A 255 -9.21 2.64 21.14
CA ARG A 255 -7.78 2.91 20.92
C ARG A 255 -7.29 4.12 21.70
N THR A 256 -8.16 5.10 21.92
CA THR A 256 -7.81 6.36 22.58
C THR A 256 -8.52 6.47 23.93
N GLY A 257 -7.76 6.58 25.03
CA GLY A 257 -8.32 6.72 26.37
C GLY A 257 -8.83 8.12 26.74
N GLN A 258 -9.03 9.02 25.77
CA GLN A 258 -9.49 10.39 26.01
C GLN A 258 -11.01 10.50 25.82
N ALA A 259 -11.71 10.94 26.88
CA ALA A 259 -13.17 10.98 26.92
C ALA A 259 -13.83 11.75 25.76
N SER A 260 -13.19 12.82 25.28
CA SER A 260 -13.75 13.70 24.24
C SER A 260 -13.47 13.22 22.81
N TYR A 261 -12.44 12.39 22.61
CA TYR A 261 -12.00 11.91 21.30
C TYR A 261 -11.72 10.40 21.35
N ARG A 262 -12.80 9.62 21.49
CA ARG A 262 -12.72 8.16 21.46
C ARG A 262 -12.70 7.65 20.01
N SER A 263 -11.69 6.85 19.71
CA SER A 263 -11.50 6.15 18.46
C SER A 263 -11.61 4.66 18.71
N TYR A 264 -12.35 3.96 17.85
CA TYR A 264 -12.65 2.55 17.97
C TYR A 264 -12.13 1.82 16.75
N ALA A 265 -11.56 0.63 16.92
CA ALA A 265 -11.14 -0.21 15.81
C ALA A 265 -11.64 -1.64 15.98
N VAL A 266 -11.73 -2.35 14.85
CA VAL A 266 -11.83 -3.80 14.88
C VAL A 266 -10.60 -4.33 15.62
N PRO A 267 -10.74 -5.24 16.59
CA PRO A 267 -9.63 -5.88 17.29
C PRO A 267 -8.91 -6.82 16.32
N MET A 268 -8.17 -6.21 15.40
CA MET A 268 -7.11 -6.87 14.66
C MET A 268 -5.94 -6.88 15.64
N SER A 269 -5.54 -8.07 16.12
CA SER A 269 -4.41 -8.18 17.05
C SER A 269 -3.22 -7.39 16.48
N GLU A 270 -2.91 -6.22 17.09
CA GLU A 270 -1.89 -5.28 16.60
C GLU A 270 -0.47 -5.92 16.63
N ALA A 271 -0.33 -7.09 17.25
CA ALA A 271 0.93 -7.79 17.52
C ALA A 271 1.69 -8.33 16.29
N PHE A 272 1.15 -8.29 15.07
CA PHE A 272 1.74 -9.02 13.94
C PHE A 272 2.35 -8.15 12.82
N LEU A 273 2.04 -6.85 12.76
CA LEU A 273 2.77 -5.96 11.85
C LEU A 273 4.25 -5.80 12.26
N THR A 274 4.58 -6.13 13.51
CA THR A 274 5.93 -6.23 14.07
C THR A 274 6.51 -7.66 13.96
N GLY A 275 5.67 -8.70 14.05
CA GLY A 275 6.12 -10.10 14.01
C GLY A 275 6.73 -10.54 12.68
N ALA A 276 6.17 -10.11 11.55
CA ALA A 276 6.73 -10.41 10.22
C ALA A 276 8.10 -9.73 9.97
N VAL A 277 8.35 -8.60 10.64
CA VAL A 277 9.64 -7.90 10.62
C VAL A 277 10.67 -8.66 11.47
N GLN A 278 10.23 -9.25 12.59
CA GLN A 278 11.07 -10.05 13.48
C GLN A 278 11.44 -11.43 12.91
N GLU A 279 10.54 -12.08 12.18
CA GLU A 279 10.87 -13.34 11.48
C GLU A 279 11.88 -13.10 10.34
N ARG A 280 11.80 -11.97 9.62
CA ARG A 280 12.79 -11.63 8.59
C ARG A 280 14.14 -11.16 9.16
N MET A 281 14.18 -10.55 10.34
CA MET A 281 15.47 -10.29 11.02
C MET A 281 16.18 -11.57 11.47
N ARG A 282 15.49 -12.72 11.49
CA ARG A 282 16.13 -14.02 11.79
C ARG A 282 16.70 -14.73 10.57
N PHE A 283 16.32 -14.34 9.36
CA PHE A 283 16.97 -14.84 8.16
C PHE A 283 18.13 -13.90 7.83
N ASP A 284 19.34 -14.29 8.23
CA ASP A 284 20.54 -13.62 7.79
C ASP A 284 20.61 -13.76 6.27
N ILE A 285 20.52 -12.63 5.56
CA ILE A 285 20.66 -12.55 4.09
C ILE A 285 22.06 -12.97 3.61
N PHE A 286 22.99 -13.22 4.54
CA PHE A 286 24.32 -13.76 4.29
C PHE A 286 24.51 -15.19 4.83
N GLU A 287 23.48 -15.83 5.39
CA GLU A 287 23.56 -17.27 5.70
C GLU A 287 23.62 -18.08 4.38
N PRO A 288 24.55 -19.03 4.26
CA PRO A 288 24.56 -19.96 3.13
C PRO A 288 23.23 -20.72 3.09
N ASP A 289 22.59 -20.71 1.91
CA ASP A 289 21.32 -21.40 1.67
C ASP A 289 21.50 -22.91 1.90
N PHE A 290 20.45 -23.59 2.37
CA PHE A 290 20.41 -25.05 2.57
C PHE A 290 20.85 -25.83 1.31
N TRP A 291 20.73 -25.20 0.14
CA TRP A 291 21.14 -25.73 -1.17
C TRP A 291 22.61 -25.50 -1.54
N SER A 292 23.40 -24.85 -0.69
CA SER A 292 24.80 -24.49 -1.00
C SER A 292 25.85 -25.53 -0.57
N ASP A 293 25.44 -26.59 0.16
CA ASP A 293 26.35 -27.63 0.67
C ASP A 293 26.48 -28.89 -0.23
N GLU A 294 25.81 -28.96 -1.40
CA GLU A 294 25.90 -30.15 -2.27
C GLU A 294 27.04 -30.12 -3.30
N ALA A 295 27.97 -29.16 -3.25
CA ALA A 295 29.02 -29.00 -4.27
C ALA A 295 30.45 -29.44 -3.86
N GLU A 296 30.67 -29.97 -2.66
CA GLU A 296 31.99 -30.48 -2.24
C GLU A 296 31.91 -31.87 -1.60
N ASN A 297 31.48 -32.88 -2.36
CA ASN A 297 31.83 -34.25 -2.03
C ASN A 297 31.89 -35.15 -3.26
N ASP A 298 32.65 -34.73 -4.29
CA ASP A 298 33.05 -35.64 -5.37
C ASP A 298 34.44 -36.20 -5.04
N GLY A 299 34.44 -37.20 -4.15
CA GLY A 299 35.61 -38.01 -3.86
C GLY A 299 36.05 -38.76 -5.11
N SER A 300 37.14 -38.30 -5.71
CA SER A 300 37.82 -39.00 -6.81
C SER A 300 38.26 -40.40 -6.38
N PRO A 301 37.92 -41.49 -7.10
CA PRO A 301 38.62 -42.75 -6.93
C PRO A 301 39.90 -42.73 -7.78
N GLU A 302 41.05 -42.95 -7.13
CA GLU A 302 42.35 -43.11 -7.79
C GLU A 302 42.34 -44.30 -8.78
N PRO A 303 43.06 -44.20 -9.92
CA PRO A 303 43.19 -45.29 -10.85
C PRO A 303 44.28 -46.29 -10.43
N ARG A 304 44.01 -47.58 -10.61
CA ARG A 304 45.03 -48.65 -10.76
C ARG A 304 45.25 -48.95 -12.24
#